data_AF-A0A502BUC9-F1
#
_entry.id   AF-A0A502BUC9-F1
#
_cell.length_a   1.000
_cell.length_b   1.000
_cell.length_c   1.000
_cell.angle_alpha   90.00
_cell.angle_beta   90.00
_cell.angle_gamma   90.00
#
_symmetry.space_group_name_H-M   'P 1'
#
loop_
_entity.id
_entity.type
_entity.pdbx_description
1 polymer ?
#
loop_
_entity_poly.entity_id
_entity_poly.type
_entity_poly.pdbx_seq_one_letter_code
_entity_poly.pdbx_strand_id
1 'polypeptide(L)'
;MARFRHHKYTWTKPFGSARHCWELVGPMGGVHFHVSITEGYGPSAGLEFHHAASSGYRCDEAPDRINCPLIGQPCWHDGTSLYASETLWPMIEPMLRSGDHETIFRVLEGEYDSRFKGFEIRARAE
;
A
#
# COMPACT_ATOMS: atom_id res chain seq x y z
N MET A 1 -7.44 19.59 -0.89
CA MET A 1 -8.50 18.79 -1.57
C MET A 1 -7.82 17.62 -2.24
N ALA A 2 -8.29 16.41 -1.93
CA ALA A 2 -7.44 15.26 -1.63
C ALA A 2 -6.71 14.66 -2.86
N ARG A 3 -5.37 14.71 -2.82
CA ARG A 3 -4.47 14.01 -3.77
C ARG A 3 -4.82 12.53 -3.88
N PHE A 4 -5.18 11.93 -2.75
CA PHE A 4 -5.59 10.54 -2.65
C PHE A 4 -7.11 10.46 -2.76
N ARG A 5 -7.58 9.69 -3.73
CA ARG A 5 -9.01 9.44 -3.95
C ARG A 5 -9.58 8.41 -2.99
N HIS A 6 -8.70 7.69 -2.28
CA HIS A 6 -9.08 6.58 -1.43
C HIS A 6 -8.11 6.40 -0.28
N HIS A 7 -8.66 6.36 0.93
CA HIS A 7 -8.05 5.84 2.14
C HIS A 7 -9.05 4.84 2.73
N LYS A 8 -8.65 3.60 2.94
CA LYS A 8 -9.53 2.59 3.51
C LYS A 8 -8.76 1.68 4.44
N TYR A 9 -9.34 1.49 5.60
CA TYR A 9 -8.89 0.51 6.57
C TYR A 9 -9.91 -0.62 6.64
N THR A 10 -9.43 -1.86 6.61
CA THR A 10 -10.25 -3.04 6.79
C THR A 10 -9.66 -3.90 7.89
N TRP A 11 -10.51 -4.33 8.82
CA TRP A 11 -10.18 -5.35 9.81
C TRP A 11 -11.00 -6.61 9.55
N THR A 12 -10.34 -7.76 9.59
CA THR A 12 -11.01 -9.07 9.56
C THR A 12 -10.34 -10.00 10.55
N LYS A 13 -11.05 -11.05 11.00
CA LYS A 13 -10.49 -12.08 11.89
C LYS A 13 -10.77 -13.50 11.38
N PRO A 14 -10.25 -13.89 10.21
CA PRO A 14 -10.41 -15.25 9.71
C PRO A 14 -9.66 -16.25 10.60
N PHE A 15 -10.34 -17.31 11.03
CA PHE A 15 -9.73 -18.48 11.69
C PHE A 15 -8.76 -18.15 12.83
N GLY A 16 -9.04 -17.11 13.61
CA GLY A 16 -8.22 -16.71 14.77
C GLY A 16 -7.05 -15.78 14.47
N SER A 17 -6.75 -15.50 13.20
CA SER A 17 -5.74 -14.50 12.81
C SER A 17 -6.39 -13.14 12.58
N ALA A 18 -5.99 -12.11 13.32
CA ALA A 18 -6.43 -10.74 13.08
C ALA A 18 -5.68 -10.16 11.90
N ARG A 19 -6.40 -9.73 10.86
CA ARG A 19 -5.83 -9.12 9.66
C ARG A 19 -6.24 -7.67 9.57
N HIS A 20 -5.23 -6.81 9.51
CA HIS A 20 -5.35 -5.38 9.32
C HIS A 20 -4.87 -5.06 7.90
N CYS A 21 -5.64 -4.25 7.19
CA CYS A 21 -5.35 -3.88 5.81
C CYS A 21 -5.60 -2.38 5.64
N TRP A 22 -4.63 -1.68 5.08
CA TRP A 22 -4.71 -0.28 4.71
C TRP A 22 -4.49 -0.15 3.20
N GLU A 23 -5.41 0.57 2.59
CA GLU A 23 -5.45 0.81 1.15
C GLU A 23 -5.41 2.33 0.93
N LEU A 24 -4.48 2.75 0.07
CA LEU A 24 -4.30 4.13 -0.35
C LEU A 24 -4.33 4.15 -1.87
N VAL A 25 -5.05 5.09 -2.48
CA VAL A 25 -5.04 5.26 -3.95
C VAL A 25 -4.83 6.71 -4.33
N GLY A 26 -3.76 6.95 -5.08
CA GLY A 26 -3.40 8.23 -5.66
C GLY A 26 -3.40 8.21 -7.19
N PRO A 27 -2.94 9.30 -7.84
CA PRO A 27 -3.00 9.45 -9.29
C PRO A 27 -2.14 8.46 -10.09
N MET A 28 -1.03 8.02 -9.51
CA MET A 28 -0.02 7.17 -10.17
C MET A 28 -0.22 5.68 -9.85
N GLY A 29 -1.16 5.33 -8.97
CA GLY A 29 -1.24 3.98 -8.43
C GLY A 29 -1.85 3.92 -7.03
N GLY A 30 -1.60 2.82 -6.32
CA GLY A 30 -2.05 2.62 -4.94
C GLY A 30 -1.02 1.92 -4.07
N VAL A 31 -1.23 1.98 -2.76
CA VAL A 31 -0.46 1.24 -1.75
C VAL A 31 -1.42 0.32 -1.01
N HIS A 32 -1.00 -0.93 -0.84
CA HIS A 32 -1.68 -1.92 -0.05
C HIS A 32 -0.71 -2.42 1.03
N PHE A 33 -0.97 -2.02 2.27
CA PHE A 33 -0.23 -2.47 3.45
C PHE A 33 -1.11 -3.41 4.26
N HIS A 34 -0.58 -4.58 4.64
CA HIS A 34 -1.31 -5.50 5.49
C HIS A 34 -0.44 -6.04 6.62
N VAL A 35 -1.09 -6.33 7.73
CA VAL A 35 -0.49 -6.99 8.89
C VAL A 35 -1.41 -8.11 9.34
N SER A 36 -0.84 -9.30 9.58
CA SER A 36 -1.54 -10.43 10.17
C SER A 36 -0.95 -10.71 11.55
N ILE A 37 -1.82 -10.81 12.55
CA ILE A 37 -1.48 -11.09 13.95
C ILE A 37 -2.17 -12.41 14.33
N THR A 38 -1.38 -13.45 14.51
CA THR A 38 -1.85 -14.78 14.91
C THR A 38 -1.30 -15.12 16.29
N GLU A 39 -2.16 -15.57 17.19
CA GLU A 39 -1.75 -15.97 18.54
C GLU A 39 -0.69 -17.07 18.48
N GLY A 40 0.37 -16.94 19.28
CA GLY A 40 1.50 -17.87 19.30
C GLY A 40 2.53 -17.68 18.19
N TYR A 41 2.32 -16.74 17.26
CA TYR A 41 3.27 -16.41 16.19
C TYR A 41 3.62 -14.92 16.22
N GLY A 42 4.80 -14.59 15.69
CA GLY A 42 5.15 -13.20 15.41
C GLY A 42 4.22 -12.60 14.35
N PRO A 43 3.98 -11.27 14.38
CA PRO A 43 3.21 -10.60 13.34
C PRO A 43 3.92 -10.73 11.98
N SER A 44 3.14 -10.86 10.90
CA SER A 44 3.65 -10.77 9.53
C SER A 44 3.10 -9.53 8.85
N ALA A 45 3.94 -8.83 8.10
CA ALA A 45 3.55 -7.64 7.37
C ALA A 45 3.97 -7.69 5.90
N GLY A 46 3.19 -7.04 5.05
CA GLY A 46 3.50 -6.90 3.64
C GLY A 46 3.05 -5.54 3.09
N LEU A 47 3.88 -4.98 2.22
CA LEU A 47 3.65 -3.73 1.51
C LEU A 47 3.75 -3.98 0.01
N GLU A 48 2.71 -3.61 -0.71
CA GLU A 48 2.60 -3.72 -2.17
C GLU A 48 2.20 -2.38 -2.77
N PHE A 49 2.94 -1.93 -3.77
CA PHE A 49 2.67 -0.76 -4.59
C PHE A 49 2.06 -1.23 -5.90
N HIS A 50 0.91 -0.66 -6.25
CA HIS A 50 0.19 -0.95 -7.48
C HIS A 50 0.39 0.22 -8.44
N HIS A 51 1.32 0.08 -9.36
CA HIS A 51 1.62 1.07 -10.39
C HIS A 51 0.51 1.08 -11.44
N ALA A 52 -0.13 2.22 -11.67
CA ALA A 52 -1.04 2.42 -12.79
C ALA A 52 -0.24 2.61 -14.09
N ALA A 53 -0.89 2.45 -15.25
CA ALA A 53 -0.27 2.72 -16.55
C ALA A 53 0.30 4.15 -16.66
N SER A 54 -0.36 5.13 -16.02
CA SER A 54 0.10 6.52 -15.93
C SER A 54 1.47 6.69 -15.26
N SER A 55 1.92 5.71 -14.48
CA SER A 55 3.28 5.72 -13.92
C SER A 55 4.35 5.39 -14.93
N GLY A 56 4.06 4.70 -16.02
CA GLY A 56 5.09 4.25 -16.97
C GLY A 56 6.07 3.23 -16.37
N TYR A 57 5.76 2.66 -15.20
CA TYR A 57 6.54 1.58 -14.61
C TYR A 57 6.24 0.27 -15.33
N ARG A 58 7.27 -0.34 -15.96
CA ARG A 58 7.17 -1.60 -16.72
C ARG A 58 6.03 -1.61 -17.75
N CYS A 59 5.69 -0.45 -18.33
CA CYS A 59 4.55 -0.31 -19.24
C CYS A 59 4.76 -1.00 -20.60
N ASP A 60 5.99 -1.44 -20.88
CA ASP A 60 6.38 -2.30 -21.99
C ASP A 60 6.14 -3.79 -21.72
N GLU A 61 5.83 -4.17 -20.48
CA GLU A 61 5.48 -5.52 -20.06
C GLU A 61 3.97 -5.69 -19.85
N ALA A 62 3.49 -6.94 -19.91
CA ALA A 62 2.11 -7.24 -19.55
C ALA A 62 1.84 -6.91 -18.05
N PRO A 63 0.65 -6.37 -17.70
CA PRO A 63 0.33 -6.03 -16.33
C PRO A 63 0.19 -7.29 -15.46
N ASP A 64 0.62 -7.23 -14.21
CA ASP A 64 0.44 -8.30 -13.23
C ASP A 64 -1.05 -8.58 -12.96
N ARG A 65 -1.89 -7.53 -13.08
CA ARG A 65 -3.36 -7.67 -13.12
C ARG A 65 -3.97 -6.72 -14.13
N ILE A 66 -4.87 -7.23 -14.98
CA ILE A 66 -5.64 -6.43 -15.94
C ILE A 66 -6.72 -5.59 -15.23
N ASN A 67 -7.34 -6.15 -14.19
CA ASN A 67 -8.33 -5.45 -13.36
C ASN A 67 -7.89 -5.51 -11.90
N CYS A 68 -7.12 -4.51 -11.47
CA CYS A 68 -6.66 -4.42 -10.10
C CYS A 68 -7.82 -4.13 -9.14
N PRO A 69 -8.03 -4.93 -8.08
CA PRO A 69 -9.10 -4.67 -7.11
C PRO A 69 -8.90 -3.37 -6.32
N LEU A 70 -7.66 -2.90 -6.17
CA LEU A 70 -7.35 -1.65 -5.46
C LEU A 70 -7.55 -0.42 -6.36
N ILE A 71 -6.96 -0.42 -7.56
CA ILE A 71 -6.91 0.78 -8.41
C ILE A 71 -7.92 0.75 -9.58
N GLY A 72 -8.63 -0.35 -9.81
CA GLY A 72 -9.71 -0.49 -10.79
C GLY A 72 -9.28 -0.46 -12.26
N GLN A 73 -7.99 -0.67 -12.54
CA GLN A 73 -7.37 -0.58 -13.86
C GLN A 73 -6.18 -1.55 -13.95
N PRO A 74 -5.55 -1.72 -15.13
CA PRO A 74 -4.32 -2.51 -15.24
C PRO A 74 -3.23 -1.99 -14.30
N CYS A 75 -2.50 -2.91 -13.67
CA CYS A 75 -1.43 -2.54 -12.75
C CYS A 75 -0.22 -3.48 -12.80
N TRP A 76 0.91 -2.91 -12.40
CA TRP A 76 2.17 -3.60 -12.15
C TRP A 76 2.52 -3.46 -10.67
N HIS A 77 3.01 -4.54 -10.07
CA HIS A 77 3.28 -4.57 -8.65
C HIS A 77 4.78 -4.47 -8.39
N ASP A 78 5.11 -3.73 -7.35
CA ASP A 78 6.41 -3.74 -6.69
C ASP A 78 6.12 -3.80 -5.19
N GLY A 79 6.78 -4.69 -4.45
CA GLY A 79 6.45 -4.91 -3.05
C GLY A 79 7.54 -5.65 -2.31
N THR A 80 7.53 -5.50 -0.99
CA THR A 80 8.53 -6.13 -0.13
C THR A 80 7.95 -6.43 1.25
N SER A 81 7.84 -7.73 1.56
CA SER A 81 7.42 -8.20 2.89
C SER A 81 8.51 -8.01 3.94
N LEU A 82 9.78 -8.02 3.54
CA LEU A 82 10.91 -7.83 4.46
C LEU A 82 10.95 -6.39 4.98
N TYR A 83 10.91 -5.41 4.09
CA TYR A 83 10.87 -3.99 4.47
C TYR A 83 9.61 -3.66 5.30
N ALA A 84 8.46 -4.21 4.90
CA ALA A 84 7.22 -4.05 5.64
C ALA A 84 7.34 -4.56 7.09
N SER A 85 7.97 -5.73 7.28
CA SER A 85 8.09 -6.37 8.59
C SER A 85 9.21 -5.79 9.46
N GLU A 86 10.33 -5.37 8.86
CA GLU A 86 11.51 -4.90 9.59
C GLU A 86 11.53 -3.38 9.81
N THR A 87 10.85 -2.61 8.97
CA THR A 87 10.87 -1.13 9.03
C THR A 87 9.51 -0.54 9.36
N LEU A 88 8.48 -0.84 8.55
CA LEU A 88 7.18 -0.19 8.73
C LEU A 88 6.41 -0.72 9.95
N TRP A 89 6.35 -2.04 10.11
CA TRP A 89 5.58 -2.63 11.20
C TRP A 89 6.03 -2.18 12.61
N PRO A 90 7.34 -2.16 12.95
CA PRO A 90 7.80 -1.66 14.25
C PRO A 90 7.38 -0.20 14.53
N MET A 91 7.25 0.62 13.49
CA MET A 91 6.77 2.01 13.59
C MET A 91 5.25 2.09 13.73
N ILE A 92 4.51 1.25 12.98
CA ILE A 92 3.05 1.28 12.88
C ILE A 92 2.38 0.57 14.06
N GLU A 93 3.00 -0.44 14.65
CA GLU A 93 2.40 -1.24 15.73
C GLU A 93 1.89 -0.38 16.91
N PRO A 94 2.66 0.57 17.46
CA PRO A 94 2.18 1.44 18.53
C PRO A 94 0.97 2.29 18.10
N MET A 95 0.94 2.76 16.84
CA MET A 95 -0.16 3.55 16.29
C MET A 95 -1.43 2.72 16.14
N LEU A 96 -1.29 1.46 15.71
CA LEU A 96 -2.42 0.54 15.66
C LEU A 96 -2.98 0.27 17.06
N ARG A 97 -2.11 0.09 18.06
CA ARG A 97 -2.52 -0.14 19.46
C ARG A 97 -3.25 1.05 20.07
N SER A 98 -2.91 2.28 19.68
CA SER A 98 -3.63 3.49 20.09
C SER A 98 -4.87 3.80 19.24
N GLY A 99 -5.11 3.05 18.16
CA GLY A 99 -6.20 3.30 17.22
C GLY A 99 -5.96 4.50 16.29
N ASP A 100 -4.72 4.96 16.16
CA ASP A 100 -4.36 6.14 15.35
C ASP A 100 -4.16 5.77 13.87
N HIS A 101 -5.25 5.41 13.20
CA HIS A 101 -5.23 5.05 11.77
C HIS A 101 -4.85 6.23 10.87
N GLU A 102 -5.12 7.46 11.29
CA GLU A 102 -4.78 8.67 10.53
C GLU A 102 -3.26 8.84 10.40
N THR A 103 -2.52 8.65 11.50
CA THR A 103 -1.05 8.68 11.44
C THR A 103 -0.49 7.53 10.61
N ILE A 104 -1.10 6.34 10.66
CA ILE A 104 -0.72 5.22 9.78
C ILE A 104 -0.90 5.60 8.31
N PHE A 105 -2.02 6.22 7.95
CA PHE A 105 -2.21 6.69 6.57
C PHE A 105 -1.16 7.72 6.18
N ARG A 106 -0.80 8.68 7.03
CA ARG A 106 0.28 9.64 6.73
C ARG A 106 1.63 8.97 6.49
N VAL A 107 1.96 7.90 7.22
CA VAL A 107 3.16 7.10 6.95
C VAL A 107 3.07 6.49 5.55
N LEU A 108 1.93 5.89 5.19
CA LEU A 108 1.73 5.28 3.87
C LEU A 108 1.68 6.32 2.73
N GLU A 109 1.19 7.53 2.98
CA GLU A 109 1.29 8.65 2.04
C GLU A 109 2.77 9.00 1.78
N GLY A 110 3.62 8.98 2.82
CA GLY A 110 5.07 9.16 2.68
C GLY A 110 5.73 8.05 1.85
N GLU A 111 5.34 6.79 2.06
CA GLU A 111 5.79 5.66 1.24
C GLU A 111 5.36 5.80 -0.22
N TYR A 112 4.11 6.21 -0.45
CA TYR A 112 3.60 6.53 -1.78
C TYR A 112 4.45 7.63 -2.42
N ASP A 113 4.66 8.73 -1.72
CA ASP A 113 5.46 9.85 -2.19
C ASP A 113 6.85 9.42 -2.63
N SER A 114 7.55 8.70 -1.75
CA SER A 114 8.89 8.20 -2.02
C SER A 114 8.93 7.30 -3.26
N ARG A 115 7.98 6.37 -3.37
CA ARG A 115 7.94 5.40 -4.48
C ARG A 115 7.52 6.04 -5.80
N PHE A 116 6.59 6.99 -5.78
CA PHE A 116 5.99 7.55 -6.99
C PHE A 116 6.63 8.85 -7.48
N LYS A 117 7.53 9.47 -6.70
CA LYS A 117 8.18 10.76 -7.01
C LYS A 117 8.75 10.87 -8.43
N GLY A 118 9.37 9.81 -8.94
CA GLY A 118 9.99 9.79 -10.26
C GLY A 118 9.00 9.74 -11.44
N PHE A 119 7.76 9.31 -11.18
CA PHE A 119 6.75 9.12 -12.21
C PHE A 119 5.84 10.35 -12.37
N GLU A 120 5.62 11.11 -11.31
CA GLU A 120 4.82 12.35 -11.36
C GLU A 120 5.44 13.41 -12.30
N ILE A 121 6.78 13.39 -12.47
CA ILE A 121 7.50 14.29 -13.38
C ILE A 121 7.25 13.90 -14.84
N ARG A 122 7.15 12.60 -15.14
CA ARG A 122 6.97 12.10 -16.52
C ARG A 122 5.55 12.36 -17.04
N ALA A 123 4.54 12.14 -16.20
CA ALA A 123 3.13 12.39 -16.55
C ALA A 123 2.79 13.88 -16.79
N ARG A 124 3.68 14.83 -16.44
CA ARG A 124 3.52 16.27 -16.69
C ARG A 124 4.31 16.78 -17.89
N ALA A 125 5.19 15.95 -18.45
CA ALA A 125 6.05 16.29 -19.59
C ALA A 125 5.46 15.83 -20.93
N GLU A 126 4.36 15.07 -20.88
CA GLU A 126 3.52 14.65 -22.02
C GLU A 126 2.24 15.50 -22.06
#